data_AF-A0A0F8U476-F1
#
_entry.id   AF-A0A0F8U476-F1
#
_cell.length_a   1.000
_cell.length_b   1.000
_cell.length_c   1.000
_cell.angle_alpha   90.00
_cell.angle_beta   90.00
_cell.angle_gamma   90.00
#
_symmetry.space_group_name_H-M   'P 1'
#
loop_
_entity.id
_entity.type
_entity.pdbx_description
1 polymer ?
#
loop_
_entity_poly.entity_id
_entity_poly.type
_entity_poly.pdbx_seq_one_letter_code
_entity_poly.pdbx_strand_id
1 'polypeptide(L)'
;MPSQPSPFELLPNELLDQIISLISTPPPSLNGLHKPPNTNIISSKTRDLKYLSRTCSRFLNLVRPLLFAHSCFNVKDVDGYLSFISKSDLAHKVTSIVVIGKDSPESREDPLWWRRVLGSIDPLRITVVAPPLFIGAMLGMKIMDGHSWAFEISSQILHLERNRRTSGPTTALRTDGTPSLLDARPWSSMLFNESSSLKAYNHYEYFLFLVPSLFTSWGTVATSDSQLDVSRLSMSLQNITSFTYVAVFPFYNHVKLVQDAVGLMKNLQTLIIRLGPSRNDRITEIEQRGSMDPSDPWMELATGYSLIAHDVRDSGNMGRLEKFIACDYEFDALRAELSSILGDMLEQGGWAHDDNGTWIKKPVKTVTCEDNSLARVEDAA
;
A
#
# COMPACT_ATOMS: atom_id res chain seq x y z
N MET A 1 17.99 56.57 -7.29
CA MET A 1 18.08 56.01 -5.93
C MET A 1 18.09 54.50 -6.08
N PRO A 2 19.18 53.78 -5.80
CA PRO A 2 19.15 52.32 -5.83
C PRO A 2 18.21 51.83 -4.72
N SER A 3 17.25 50.98 -5.10
CA SER A 3 16.31 50.33 -4.16
C SER A 3 17.08 49.52 -3.13
N GLN A 4 16.82 49.75 -1.84
CA GLN A 4 17.38 48.90 -0.79
C GLN A 4 17.04 47.43 -1.10
N PRO A 5 18.04 46.52 -1.08
CA PRO A 5 17.79 45.11 -1.32
C PRO A 5 16.82 44.60 -0.25
N SER A 6 15.86 43.78 -0.68
CA SER A 6 14.90 43.22 0.26
C SER A 6 15.63 42.40 1.35
N PRO A 7 15.12 42.32 2.58
CA PRO A 7 15.76 41.53 3.64
C PRO A 7 16.00 40.07 3.22
N PHE A 8 15.14 39.54 2.34
CA PHE A 8 15.28 38.19 1.77
C PHE A 8 16.45 38.05 0.78
N GLU A 9 16.88 39.12 0.13
CA GLU A 9 18.06 39.10 -0.74
C GLU A 9 19.36 38.99 0.07
N LEU A 10 19.36 39.49 1.32
CA LEU A 10 20.50 39.45 2.23
C LEU A 10 20.68 38.10 2.94
N LEU A 11 19.65 37.26 2.98
CA LEU A 11 19.72 35.95 3.62
C LEU A 11 20.58 34.97 2.80
N PRO A 12 21.43 34.14 3.43
CA PRO A 12 22.08 32.99 2.78
C PRO A 12 21.08 31.93 2.29
N ASN A 13 21.47 31.11 1.32
CA ASN A 13 20.59 30.07 0.76
C ASN A 13 20.17 29.04 1.81
N GLU A 14 21.02 28.75 2.80
CA GLU A 14 20.77 27.79 3.86
C GLU A 14 19.60 28.22 4.75
N LEU A 15 19.51 29.51 5.07
CA LEU A 15 18.39 30.06 5.83
C LEU A 15 17.11 30.09 4.99
N LEU A 16 17.23 30.38 3.70
CA LEU A 16 16.09 30.30 2.78
C LEU A 16 15.58 28.86 2.65
N ASP A 17 16.48 27.87 2.56
CA ASP A 17 16.11 26.45 2.50
C ASP A 17 15.43 25.99 3.80
N GLN A 18 15.88 26.48 4.96
CA GLN A 18 15.19 26.24 6.22
C GLN A 18 13.78 26.82 6.21
N ILE A 19 13.61 28.07 5.79
CA ILE A 19 12.28 28.71 5.65
C ILE A 19 11.39 27.93 4.69
N ILE A 20 11.95 27.51 3.54
CA ILE A 20 11.23 26.75 2.52
C ILE A 20 10.83 25.36 3.05
N SER A 21 11.67 24.72 3.86
CA SER A 21 11.35 23.41 4.43
C SER A 21 10.20 23.49 5.44
N LEU A 22 10.06 24.59 6.19
CA LEU A 22 8.96 24.82 7.13
C LEU A 22 7.59 25.02 6.44
N ILE A 23 7.58 25.52 5.21
CA ILE A 23 6.36 25.67 4.39
C ILE A 23 6.11 24.45 3.49
N SER A 24 7.05 23.51 3.43
CA SER A 24 6.91 22.29 2.63
C SER A 24 5.98 21.31 3.35
N THR A 25 4.95 20.87 2.66
CA THR A 25 3.99 19.88 3.16
C THR A 25 4.26 18.50 2.55
N PRO A 26 3.98 17.40 3.27
CA PRO A 26 4.05 16.06 2.68
C PRO A 26 3.11 15.95 1.47
N PRO A 27 3.38 15.04 0.52
CA PRO A 27 2.55 14.88 -0.66
C PRO A 27 1.11 14.49 -0.26
N PRO A 28 0.08 15.07 -0.90
CA PRO A 28 -1.32 14.82 -0.54
C PRO A 28 -1.73 13.35 -0.72
N SER A 29 -1.00 12.61 -1.57
CA SER A 29 -1.32 11.23 -1.90
C SER A 29 -1.22 10.27 -0.73
N LEU A 30 -0.32 10.51 0.24
CA LEU A 30 -0.15 9.64 1.40
C LEU A 30 -1.42 9.60 2.26
N ASN A 31 -2.12 10.73 2.39
CA ASN A 31 -3.36 10.82 3.15
C ASN A 31 -4.56 10.18 2.42
N GLY A 32 -4.42 9.90 1.13
CA GLY A 32 -5.46 9.35 0.28
C GLY A 32 -5.39 7.84 0.08
N LEU A 33 -4.30 7.17 0.49
CA LEU A 33 -4.07 5.76 0.19
C LEU A 33 -5.16 4.82 0.75
N HIS A 34 -5.73 5.15 1.90
CA HIS A 34 -6.78 4.36 2.54
C HIS A 34 -8.21 4.83 2.23
N LYS A 35 -8.36 5.88 1.41
CA LYS A 35 -9.67 6.42 1.02
C LYS A 35 -10.14 5.75 -0.28
N PRO A 36 -11.43 5.86 -0.64
CA PRO A 36 -11.92 5.35 -1.92
C PRO A 36 -11.02 5.81 -3.09
N PRO A 37 -10.54 4.89 -3.94
CA PRO A 37 -9.64 5.22 -5.05
C PRO A 37 -10.21 6.30 -5.96
N ASN A 38 -9.49 7.42 -6.09
CA ASN A 38 -9.88 8.51 -6.98
C ASN A 38 -8.67 9.32 -7.43
N THR A 39 -8.83 10.05 -8.53
CA THR A 39 -7.78 10.91 -9.11
C THR A 39 -7.50 12.15 -8.27
N ASN A 40 -8.36 12.54 -7.33
CA ASN A 40 -8.14 13.69 -6.45
C ASN A 40 -7.10 13.43 -5.36
N ILE A 41 -6.54 12.21 -5.28
CA ILE A 41 -5.41 11.86 -4.42
C ILE A 41 -4.17 12.76 -4.63
N ILE A 42 -4.04 13.38 -5.81
CA ILE A 42 -2.95 14.32 -6.14
C ILE A 42 -3.26 15.77 -5.77
N SER A 43 -4.49 16.07 -5.34
CA SER A 43 -4.95 17.43 -5.09
C SER A 43 -4.51 17.92 -3.72
N SER A 44 -3.85 19.08 -3.67
CA SER A 44 -3.55 19.80 -2.42
C SER A 44 -4.39 21.07 -2.35
N LYS A 45 -4.84 21.39 -1.13
CA LYS A 45 -5.52 22.67 -0.82
C LYS A 45 -4.55 23.84 -0.81
N THR A 46 -3.29 23.60 -0.49
CA THR A 46 -2.23 24.62 -0.41
C THR A 46 -1.40 24.65 -1.68
N ARG A 47 -0.84 25.82 -1.99
CA ARG A 47 0.01 26.05 -3.17
C ARG A 47 1.24 26.88 -2.81
N ASP A 48 1.66 26.83 -1.56
CA ASP A 48 2.59 27.80 -0.97
C ASP A 48 3.94 27.81 -1.69
N LEU A 49 4.52 26.63 -1.94
CA LEU A 49 5.74 26.49 -2.75
C LEU A 49 5.57 26.97 -4.20
N LYS A 50 4.37 26.80 -4.80
CA LYS A 50 4.09 27.30 -6.16
C LYS A 50 3.95 28.82 -6.19
N TYR A 51 3.46 29.43 -5.12
CA TYR A 51 3.42 30.89 -5.01
C TYR A 51 4.81 31.45 -4.75
N LEU A 52 5.58 30.82 -3.85
CA LEU A 52 6.94 31.24 -3.57
C LEU A 52 7.86 31.15 -4.79
N SER A 53 7.72 30.11 -5.62
CA SER A 53 8.52 29.97 -6.84
C SER A 53 8.24 31.05 -7.91
N ARG A 54 7.14 31.79 -7.78
CA ARG A 54 6.76 32.88 -8.69
C ARG A 54 7.25 34.26 -8.26
N THR A 55 7.84 34.40 -7.07
CA THR A 55 8.25 35.71 -6.55
C THR A 55 9.54 36.20 -7.18
N CYS A 56 10.57 35.37 -7.26
CA CYS A 56 11.82 35.69 -7.94
C CYS A 56 12.56 34.43 -8.45
N SER A 57 13.54 34.62 -9.34
CA SER A 57 14.34 33.54 -9.92
C SER A 57 15.14 32.75 -8.89
N ARG A 58 15.61 33.41 -7.82
CA ARG A 58 16.34 32.76 -6.72
C ARG A 58 15.45 31.76 -5.98
N PHE A 59 14.23 32.16 -5.60
CA PHE A 59 13.26 31.26 -4.99
C PHE A 59 12.81 30.16 -5.95
N LEU A 60 12.62 30.46 -7.23
CA LEU A 60 12.31 29.43 -8.23
C LEU A 60 13.36 28.32 -8.24
N ASN A 61 14.65 28.67 -8.20
CA ASN A 61 15.73 27.70 -8.23
C ASN A 61 15.81 26.86 -6.95
N LEU A 62 15.62 27.46 -5.78
CA LEU A 62 15.63 26.74 -4.48
C LEU A 62 14.41 25.84 -4.32
N VAL A 63 13.23 26.30 -4.75
CA VAL A 63 11.96 25.59 -4.56
C VAL A 63 11.74 24.48 -5.59
N ARG A 64 12.30 24.60 -6.80
CA ARG A 64 12.06 23.64 -7.89
C ARG A 64 12.40 22.18 -7.51
N PRO A 65 13.54 21.85 -6.88
CA PRO A 65 13.81 20.49 -6.42
C PRO A 65 12.74 19.93 -5.48
N LEU A 66 12.19 20.77 -4.60
CA LEU A 66 11.17 20.37 -3.62
C LEU A 66 9.80 20.18 -4.28
N LEU A 67 9.42 21.08 -5.20
CA LEU A 67 8.17 20.97 -5.96
C LEU A 67 8.09 19.68 -6.78
N PHE A 68 9.23 19.23 -7.33
CA PHE A 68 9.30 18.03 -8.16
C PHE A 68 9.87 16.81 -7.41
N ALA A 69 10.11 16.92 -6.10
CA ALA A 69 10.44 15.77 -5.26
C ALA A 69 9.28 14.75 -5.22
N HIS A 70 8.06 15.25 -5.37
CA HIS A 70 6.84 14.45 -5.47
C HIS A 70 6.11 14.81 -6.76
N SER A 71 6.16 13.95 -7.77
CA SER A 71 5.57 14.22 -9.09
C SER A 71 4.35 13.35 -9.36
N CYS A 72 3.51 13.80 -10.28
CA CYS A 72 2.38 13.02 -10.77
C CYS A 72 2.19 13.21 -12.27
N PHE A 73 1.74 12.16 -12.96
CA PHE A 73 1.45 12.18 -14.40
C PHE A 73 0.45 11.08 -14.77
N ASN A 74 -0.23 11.24 -15.91
CA ASN A 74 -1.01 10.15 -16.49
C ASN A 74 -0.07 9.24 -17.30
N VAL A 75 -0.39 7.95 -17.39
CA VAL A 75 0.44 6.99 -18.17
C VAL A 75 0.63 7.45 -19.63
N LYS A 76 -0.37 8.11 -20.22
CA LYS A 76 -0.29 8.68 -21.58
C LYS A 76 0.77 9.80 -21.74
N ASP A 77 1.11 10.47 -20.64
CA ASP A 77 2.00 11.64 -20.63
C ASP A 77 3.45 11.29 -20.25
N VAL A 78 3.80 10.00 -20.17
CA VAL A 78 5.13 9.52 -19.72
C VAL A 78 6.27 10.19 -20.49
N ASP A 79 6.19 10.27 -21.81
CA ASP A 79 7.28 10.83 -22.63
C ASP A 79 7.45 12.34 -22.41
N GLY A 80 6.34 13.07 -22.28
CA GLY A 80 6.35 14.49 -21.95
C GLY A 80 6.93 14.75 -20.56
N TYR A 81 6.52 13.93 -19.58
CA TYR A 81 7.05 13.97 -18.22
C TYR A 81 8.56 13.71 -18.17
N LEU A 82 9.04 12.64 -18.81
CA LEU A 82 10.46 12.30 -18.82
C LEU A 82 11.30 13.36 -19.56
N SER A 83 10.79 13.90 -20.68
CA SER A 83 11.45 15.01 -21.38
C SER A 83 11.61 16.23 -20.47
N PHE A 84 10.57 16.59 -19.72
CA PHE A 84 10.61 17.70 -18.77
C PHE A 84 11.61 17.47 -17.63
N ILE A 85 11.58 16.29 -17.01
CA ILE A 85 12.47 15.94 -15.88
C ILE A 85 13.93 15.93 -16.32
N SER A 86 14.22 15.40 -17.51
CA SER A 86 15.57 15.39 -18.08
C SER A 86 16.07 16.80 -18.40
N LYS A 87 15.27 17.61 -19.11
CA LYS A 87 15.63 19.00 -19.47
C LYS A 87 15.85 19.89 -18.25
N SER A 88 15.20 19.59 -17.14
CA SER A 88 15.25 20.38 -15.91
C SER A 88 16.27 19.86 -14.88
N ASP A 89 17.00 18.78 -15.19
CA ASP A 89 17.91 18.07 -14.28
C ASP A 89 17.27 17.70 -12.93
N LEU A 90 16.03 17.20 -12.97
CA LEU A 90 15.25 16.88 -11.76
C LEU A 90 15.24 15.39 -11.41
N ALA A 91 15.80 14.53 -12.26
CA ALA A 91 15.67 13.08 -12.14
C ALA A 91 16.10 12.55 -10.76
N HIS A 92 17.22 13.04 -10.24
CA HIS A 92 17.77 12.66 -8.95
C HIS A 92 17.00 13.27 -7.75
N LYS A 93 16.19 14.30 -7.98
CA LYS A 93 15.35 14.96 -6.97
C LYS A 93 14.02 14.24 -6.77
N VAL A 94 13.51 13.51 -7.77
CA VAL A 94 12.24 12.77 -7.66
C VAL A 94 12.37 11.66 -6.60
N THR A 95 11.59 11.78 -5.53
CA THR A 95 11.54 10.81 -4.42
C THR A 95 10.30 9.94 -4.47
N SER A 96 9.17 10.48 -4.94
CA SER A 96 7.94 9.70 -5.13
C SER A 96 7.22 10.10 -6.40
N ILE A 97 6.53 9.14 -7.00
CA ILE A 97 5.66 9.38 -8.15
C ILE A 97 4.23 8.87 -7.88
N VAL A 98 3.24 9.58 -8.41
CA VAL A 98 1.85 9.13 -8.50
C VAL A 98 1.46 9.02 -9.97
N VAL A 99 1.06 7.84 -10.40
CA VAL A 99 0.73 7.55 -11.80
C VAL A 99 -0.74 7.22 -11.90
N ILE A 100 -1.43 7.92 -12.78
CA ILE A 100 -2.85 7.71 -13.04
C ILE A 100 -2.98 6.93 -14.34
N GLY A 101 -3.46 5.69 -14.24
CA GLY A 101 -3.88 4.90 -15.39
C GLY A 101 -5.37 5.06 -15.62
N LYS A 102 -5.80 5.10 -16.88
CA LYS A 102 -7.22 5.17 -17.24
C LYS A 102 -7.58 4.03 -18.17
N ASP A 103 -8.73 3.43 -17.93
CA ASP A 103 -9.34 2.59 -18.95
C ASP A 103 -9.96 3.52 -19.98
N SER A 104 -9.49 3.45 -21.22
CA SER A 104 -10.08 4.18 -22.33
C SER A 104 -10.16 3.21 -23.51
N PRO A 105 -11.36 2.89 -24.01
CA PRO A 105 -11.51 1.97 -25.13
C PRO A 105 -10.78 2.46 -26.39
N GLU A 106 -10.51 3.76 -26.48
CA GLU A 106 -9.86 4.42 -27.61
C GLU A 106 -8.32 4.45 -27.50
N SER A 107 -7.74 4.13 -26.34
CA SER A 107 -6.30 4.24 -26.11
C SER A 107 -5.88 3.29 -24.98
N ARG A 108 -5.46 2.09 -25.39
CA ARG A 108 -4.83 1.12 -24.48
C ARG A 108 -3.49 1.68 -24.02
N GLU A 109 -3.41 2.00 -22.74
CA GLU A 109 -2.18 2.45 -22.10
C GLU A 109 -1.18 1.29 -21.99
N ASP A 110 0.12 1.61 -22.10
CA ASP A 110 1.21 0.64 -22.01
C ASP A 110 1.37 0.14 -20.56
N PRO A 111 1.07 -1.13 -20.23
CA PRO A 111 1.20 -1.65 -18.87
C PRO A 111 2.67 -1.73 -18.40
N LEU A 112 3.63 -1.60 -19.32
CA LEU A 112 5.07 -1.63 -19.06
C LEU A 112 5.69 -0.23 -19.03
N TRP A 113 4.87 0.83 -18.92
CA TRP A 113 5.30 2.23 -18.81
C TRP A 113 6.42 2.43 -17.78
N TRP A 114 6.38 1.66 -16.69
CA TRP A 114 7.31 1.73 -15.58
C TRP A 114 8.75 1.40 -15.99
N ARG A 115 8.98 0.62 -17.06
CA ARG A 115 10.33 0.32 -17.55
C ARG A 115 11.06 1.59 -17.97
N ARG A 116 10.37 2.45 -18.74
CA ARG A 116 10.92 3.74 -19.19
C ARG A 116 11.13 4.70 -18.03
N VAL A 117 10.13 4.78 -17.14
CA VAL A 117 10.19 5.69 -15.99
C VAL A 117 11.29 5.30 -15.03
N LEU A 118 11.36 4.03 -14.62
CA LEU A 118 12.39 3.53 -13.69
C LEU A 118 13.77 3.36 -14.30
N GLY A 119 13.89 3.42 -15.63
CA GLY A 119 15.17 3.59 -16.31
C GLY A 119 15.71 5.03 -16.21
N SER A 120 14.82 6.02 -16.06
CA SER A 120 15.16 7.45 -16.08
C SER A 120 15.22 8.09 -14.69
N ILE A 121 14.40 7.60 -13.75
CA ILE A 121 14.32 8.08 -12.37
C ILE A 121 14.38 6.90 -11.38
N ASP A 122 14.83 7.16 -10.15
CA ASP A 122 14.94 6.13 -9.10
C ASP A 122 14.14 6.53 -7.84
N PRO A 123 12.79 6.53 -7.91
CA PRO A 123 11.94 6.93 -6.79
C PRO A 123 12.00 5.92 -5.64
N LEU A 124 11.80 6.40 -4.41
CA LEU A 124 11.61 5.57 -3.22
C LEU A 124 10.17 5.05 -3.10
N ARG A 125 9.21 5.78 -3.70
CA ARG A 125 7.78 5.44 -3.64
C ARG A 125 7.10 5.55 -4.99
N ILE A 126 6.25 4.59 -5.31
CA ILE A 126 5.39 4.62 -6.49
C ILE A 126 3.96 4.38 -6.03
N THR A 127 3.05 5.25 -6.44
CA THR A 127 1.61 5.04 -6.27
C THR A 127 0.99 4.96 -7.65
N VAL A 128 0.23 3.91 -7.92
CA VAL A 128 -0.53 3.73 -9.16
C VAL A 128 -2.01 3.74 -8.81
N VAL A 129 -2.76 4.64 -9.42
CA VAL A 129 -4.23 4.67 -9.35
C VAL A 129 -4.76 4.33 -10.73
N ALA A 130 -5.32 3.14 -10.89
CA ALA A 130 -5.71 2.64 -12.19
C ALA A 130 -6.83 1.58 -12.07
N PRO A 131 -7.55 1.27 -13.16
CA PRO A 131 -8.52 0.18 -13.21
C PRO A 131 -7.89 -1.17 -12.85
N PRO A 132 -8.67 -2.14 -12.33
CA PRO A 132 -8.17 -3.45 -11.95
C PRO A 132 -7.34 -4.12 -13.05
N LEU A 133 -7.90 -4.25 -14.26
CA LEU A 133 -7.26 -4.88 -15.41
C LEU A 133 -5.87 -4.31 -15.74
N PHE A 134 -5.72 -2.98 -15.62
CA PHE A 134 -4.45 -2.32 -15.86
C PHE A 134 -3.42 -2.67 -14.79
N ILE A 135 -3.83 -2.66 -13.51
CA ILE A 135 -2.94 -3.07 -12.41
C ILE A 135 -2.52 -4.54 -12.55
N GLY A 136 -3.47 -5.42 -12.90
CA GLY A 136 -3.18 -6.82 -13.20
C GLY A 136 -2.12 -6.96 -14.29
N ALA A 137 -2.34 -6.35 -15.45
CA ALA A 137 -1.40 -6.41 -16.57
C ALA A 137 -0.01 -5.84 -16.23
N MET A 138 0.04 -4.72 -15.49
CA MET A 138 1.28 -4.11 -15.01
C MET A 138 2.08 -5.03 -14.07
N LEU A 139 1.37 -5.89 -13.33
CA LEU A 139 1.94 -6.88 -12.42
C LEU A 139 2.11 -8.26 -13.07
N GLY A 140 1.90 -8.39 -14.38
CA GLY A 140 2.05 -9.66 -15.10
C GLY A 140 0.93 -10.66 -14.86
N MET A 141 -0.21 -10.23 -14.32
CA MET A 141 -1.34 -11.08 -13.99
C MET A 141 -2.56 -10.78 -14.87
N LYS A 142 -3.29 -11.83 -15.24
CA LYS A 142 -4.63 -11.67 -15.82
C LYS A 142 -5.64 -11.60 -14.69
N ILE A 143 -6.45 -10.54 -14.69
CA ILE A 143 -7.61 -10.41 -13.79
C ILE A 143 -8.86 -10.84 -14.56
N MET A 144 -9.72 -11.59 -13.88
CA MET A 144 -11.02 -12.00 -14.42
C MET A 144 -12.00 -10.84 -14.33
N ASP A 145 -12.59 -10.47 -15.47
CA ASP A 145 -13.47 -9.29 -15.60
C ASP A 145 -14.97 -9.67 -15.69
N GLY A 146 -15.29 -10.97 -15.68
CA GLY A 146 -16.64 -11.46 -15.96
C GLY A 146 -17.72 -10.96 -14.99
N HIS A 147 -17.32 -10.55 -13.79
CA HIS A 147 -18.22 -10.05 -12.75
C HIS A 147 -18.01 -8.57 -12.42
N SER A 148 -17.13 -7.86 -13.14
CA SER A 148 -16.80 -6.46 -12.83
C SER A 148 -18.01 -5.52 -12.86
N TRP A 149 -19.01 -5.85 -13.67
CA TRP A 149 -20.28 -5.12 -13.75
C TRP A 149 -21.04 -5.07 -12.41
N ALA A 150 -20.90 -6.08 -11.55
CA ALA A 150 -21.58 -6.13 -10.26
C ALA A 150 -20.90 -5.26 -9.19
N PHE A 151 -19.60 -5.01 -9.33
CA PHE A 151 -18.81 -4.23 -8.36
C PHE A 151 -18.68 -2.76 -8.77
N GLU A 152 -18.65 -2.47 -10.07
CA GLU A 152 -18.38 -1.15 -10.66
C GLU A 152 -17.12 -0.47 -10.11
N ILE A 153 -16.07 -1.25 -9.85
CA ILE A 153 -14.78 -0.72 -9.39
C ILE A 153 -14.07 -0.03 -10.55
N SER A 154 -14.09 1.31 -10.55
CA SER A 154 -13.43 2.11 -11.59
C SER A 154 -11.91 2.17 -11.44
N SER A 155 -11.41 2.07 -10.21
CA SER A 155 -9.99 2.22 -9.91
C SER A 155 -9.63 1.54 -8.59
N GLN A 156 -8.36 1.13 -8.51
CA GLN A 156 -7.70 0.59 -7.33
C GLN A 156 -6.41 1.38 -7.09
N ILE A 157 -5.84 1.28 -5.89
CA ILE A 157 -4.55 1.90 -5.56
C ILE A 157 -3.53 0.81 -5.26
N LEU A 158 -2.43 0.80 -6.01
CA LEU A 158 -1.21 0.08 -5.64
C LEU A 158 -0.17 1.10 -5.17
N HIS A 159 0.35 0.94 -3.97
CA HIS A 159 1.45 1.74 -3.45
C HIS A 159 2.62 0.84 -3.08
N LEU A 160 3.80 1.17 -3.58
CA LEU A 160 5.04 0.45 -3.33
C LEU A 160 6.09 1.41 -2.76
N GLU A 161 6.78 0.98 -1.71
CA GLU A 161 7.81 1.76 -1.03
C GLU A 161 9.07 0.92 -0.76
N ARG A 162 10.21 1.59 -0.78
CA ARG A 162 11.51 1.05 -0.36
C ARG A 162 12.29 2.07 0.45
N ASN A 163 13.13 1.57 1.35
CA ASN A 163 13.91 2.42 2.26
C ASN A 163 15.12 3.10 1.61
N ARG A 164 15.65 2.53 0.52
CA ARG A 164 16.89 3.01 -0.12
C ARG A 164 16.79 2.97 -1.63
N ARG A 165 17.44 3.97 -2.25
CA ARG A 165 17.73 3.95 -3.68
C ARG A 165 18.76 2.87 -3.98
N THR A 166 18.71 2.36 -5.19
CA THR A 166 19.64 1.33 -5.66
C THR A 166 20.95 2.03 -6.03
N SER A 167 21.99 1.85 -5.22
CA SER A 167 23.34 2.36 -5.51
C SER A 167 23.99 1.49 -6.59
N GLY A 168 23.79 1.86 -7.85
CA GLY A 168 24.41 1.21 -9.00
C GLY A 168 23.92 1.84 -10.29
N PRO A 169 24.66 1.75 -11.40
CA PRO A 169 24.14 2.21 -12.67
C PRO A 169 22.88 1.42 -12.98
N THR A 170 21.80 2.12 -13.35
CA THR A 170 20.47 1.61 -13.70
C THR A 170 20.48 0.65 -14.91
N THR A 171 21.65 0.10 -15.27
CA THR A 171 21.93 -0.85 -16.34
C THR A 171 21.27 -2.21 -16.13
N ALA A 172 20.80 -2.53 -14.91
CA ALA A 172 20.00 -3.74 -14.66
C ALA A 172 18.61 -3.67 -15.31
N LEU A 173 18.18 -2.50 -15.80
CA LEU A 173 16.94 -2.32 -16.56
C LEU A 173 17.16 -2.31 -18.07
N ARG A 174 18.22 -2.98 -18.56
CA ARG A 174 18.25 -3.45 -19.96
C ARG A 174 17.16 -4.51 -20.14
N THR A 175 15.93 -4.04 -20.34
CA THR A 175 14.88 -4.57 -21.25
C THR A 175 15.34 -5.86 -21.94
N ASP A 176 14.94 -7.05 -21.51
CA ASP A 176 13.61 -7.65 -21.75
C ASP A 176 13.17 -8.68 -20.68
N GLY A 177 13.91 -8.79 -19.55
CA GLY A 177 13.75 -9.90 -18.60
C GLY A 177 12.90 -9.65 -17.34
N THR A 178 12.55 -8.41 -16.99
CA THR A 178 11.77 -8.13 -15.75
C THR A 178 10.27 -8.29 -16.02
N PRO A 179 9.60 -9.29 -15.41
CA PRO A 179 8.26 -9.66 -15.81
C PRO A 179 7.18 -8.73 -15.25
N SER A 180 7.43 -8.06 -14.11
CA SER A 180 6.45 -7.20 -13.45
C SER A 180 7.07 -5.98 -12.77
N LEU A 181 6.24 -5.00 -12.39
CA LEU A 181 6.65 -3.86 -11.56
C LEU A 181 7.22 -4.28 -10.19
N LEU A 182 6.78 -5.42 -9.64
CA LEU A 182 7.30 -5.93 -8.35
C LEU A 182 8.76 -6.36 -8.44
N ASP A 183 9.17 -6.88 -9.60
CA ASP A 183 10.56 -7.29 -9.85
C ASP A 183 11.46 -6.11 -10.24
N ALA A 184 10.87 -4.94 -10.51
CA ALA A 184 11.61 -3.79 -11.00
C ALA A 184 12.58 -3.23 -9.95
N ARG A 185 12.24 -3.35 -8.65
CA ARG A 185 13.05 -2.90 -7.50
C ARG A 185 12.75 -3.77 -6.28
N PRO A 186 13.65 -3.83 -5.28
CA PRO A 186 13.40 -4.52 -4.02
C PRO A 186 12.45 -3.70 -3.14
N TRP A 187 11.15 -3.73 -3.45
CA TRP A 187 10.11 -3.10 -2.65
C TRP A 187 10.05 -3.76 -1.27
N SER A 188 10.01 -2.95 -0.20
CA SER A 188 9.92 -3.44 1.17
C SER A 188 8.52 -3.28 1.77
N SER A 189 7.72 -2.37 1.22
CA SER A 189 6.36 -2.14 1.67
C SER A 189 5.40 -2.09 0.47
N MET A 190 4.24 -2.72 0.63
CA MET A 190 3.16 -2.72 -0.35
C MET A 190 1.85 -2.35 0.35
N LEU A 191 1.10 -1.42 -0.24
CA LEU A 191 -0.28 -1.15 0.13
C LEU A 191 -1.16 -1.38 -1.10
N PHE A 192 -2.26 -2.10 -0.90
CA PHE A 192 -3.26 -2.31 -1.93
C PHE A 192 -4.63 -1.87 -1.42
N ASN A 193 -5.25 -0.94 -2.12
CA ASN A 193 -6.63 -0.52 -1.90
C ASN A 193 -7.49 -1.02 -3.05
N GLU A 194 -8.31 -2.03 -2.75
CA GLU A 194 -9.13 -2.76 -3.71
C GLU A 194 -10.42 -2.04 -4.08
N SER A 195 -10.73 -0.92 -3.42
CA SER A 195 -12.01 -0.22 -3.46
C SER A 195 -13.11 -0.94 -2.67
N SER A 196 -14.38 -0.66 -2.99
CA SER A 196 -15.55 -1.22 -2.31
C SER A 196 -16.20 -2.33 -3.12
N SER A 197 -16.57 -3.41 -2.42
CA SER A 197 -17.40 -4.48 -2.98
C SER A 197 -18.88 -4.32 -2.62
N LEU A 198 -19.25 -3.26 -1.91
CA LEU A 198 -20.59 -3.06 -1.33
C LEU A 198 -21.70 -3.10 -2.39
N LYS A 199 -21.41 -2.60 -3.60
CA LYS A 199 -22.38 -2.60 -4.70
C LYS A 199 -22.84 -3.99 -5.11
N ALA A 200 -21.95 -4.98 -5.01
CA ALA A 200 -22.25 -6.35 -5.45
C ALA A 200 -23.34 -7.01 -4.60
N TYR A 201 -23.51 -6.60 -3.34
CA TYR A 201 -24.54 -7.11 -2.44
C TYR A 201 -25.98 -6.71 -2.83
N ASN A 202 -26.15 -5.77 -3.77
CA ASN A 202 -27.47 -5.48 -4.33
C ASN A 202 -28.00 -6.60 -5.24
N HIS A 203 -27.18 -7.61 -5.54
CA HIS A 203 -27.54 -8.72 -6.41
C HIS A 203 -27.83 -9.98 -5.60
N TYR A 204 -28.93 -10.66 -5.94
CA TYR A 204 -29.42 -11.85 -5.22
C TYR A 204 -28.38 -12.98 -5.11
N GLU A 205 -27.54 -13.16 -6.13
CA GLU A 205 -26.51 -14.22 -6.18
C GLU A 205 -25.09 -13.65 -6.02
N TYR A 206 -24.92 -12.58 -5.23
CA TYR A 206 -23.63 -11.90 -5.07
C TYR A 206 -22.49 -12.85 -4.69
N PHE A 207 -22.78 -13.90 -3.93
CA PHE A 207 -21.82 -14.91 -3.46
C PHE A 207 -21.18 -15.74 -4.59
N LEU A 208 -21.73 -15.71 -5.81
CA LEU A 208 -21.12 -16.33 -7.00
C LEU A 208 -20.13 -15.40 -7.72
N PHE A 209 -20.11 -14.12 -7.34
CA PHE A 209 -19.29 -13.13 -8.02
C PHE A 209 -17.85 -13.15 -7.53
N LEU A 210 -16.93 -12.77 -8.42
CA LEU A 210 -15.51 -12.70 -8.15
C LEU A 210 -15.09 -11.25 -8.20
N VAL A 211 -14.47 -10.77 -7.12
CA VAL A 211 -13.97 -9.39 -7.06
C VAL A 211 -12.93 -9.20 -8.18
N PRO A 212 -13.04 -8.14 -9.00
CA PRO A 212 -12.04 -7.82 -10.01
C PRO A 212 -10.78 -7.32 -9.30
N SER A 213 -9.93 -8.25 -8.89
CA SER A 213 -8.78 -8.00 -8.06
C SER A 213 -7.59 -8.85 -8.48
N LEU A 214 -6.40 -8.30 -8.24
CA LEU A 214 -5.14 -9.01 -8.29
C LEU A 214 -5.13 -10.23 -7.34
N PHE A 215 -5.77 -10.12 -6.18
CA PHE A 215 -5.76 -11.15 -5.15
C PHE A 215 -6.57 -12.39 -5.54
N THR A 216 -7.57 -12.25 -6.40
CA THR A 216 -8.26 -13.40 -6.99
C THR A 216 -7.26 -14.30 -7.73
N SER A 217 -6.38 -13.69 -8.52
CA SER A 217 -5.36 -14.41 -9.29
C SER A 217 -4.20 -14.90 -8.40
N TRP A 218 -3.73 -14.08 -7.46
CA TRP A 218 -2.63 -14.47 -6.56
C TRP A 218 -3.03 -15.57 -5.57
N GLY A 219 -4.22 -15.50 -4.98
CA GLY A 219 -4.74 -16.54 -4.10
C GLY A 219 -4.90 -17.87 -4.83
N THR A 220 -5.47 -17.84 -6.04
CA THR A 220 -5.58 -19.04 -6.89
C THR A 220 -4.22 -19.65 -7.22
N VAL A 221 -3.20 -18.81 -7.49
CA VAL A 221 -1.82 -19.30 -7.68
C VAL A 221 -1.27 -19.90 -6.40
N ALA A 222 -1.49 -19.26 -5.24
CA ALA A 222 -0.99 -19.73 -3.94
C ALA A 222 -1.52 -21.13 -3.57
N THR A 223 -2.73 -21.47 -3.99
CA THR A 223 -3.35 -22.79 -3.78
C THR A 223 -3.22 -23.73 -4.97
N SER A 224 -2.48 -23.34 -6.02
CA SER A 224 -2.30 -24.14 -7.23
C SER A 224 -1.26 -25.25 -7.04
N ASP A 225 -1.45 -26.37 -7.74
CA ASP A 225 -0.46 -27.46 -7.81
C ASP A 225 0.82 -27.06 -8.58
N SER A 226 0.78 -25.93 -9.31
CA SER A 226 1.94 -25.41 -10.06
C SER A 226 2.98 -24.79 -9.12
N GLN A 227 3.89 -25.62 -8.62
CA GLN A 227 5.02 -25.17 -7.78
C GLN A 227 5.87 -24.08 -8.45
N LEU A 228 5.95 -24.09 -9.79
CA LEU A 228 6.72 -23.10 -10.54
C LEU A 228 6.10 -21.70 -10.41
N ASP A 229 4.78 -21.58 -10.56
CA ASP A 229 4.10 -20.28 -10.50
C ASP A 229 4.05 -19.73 -9.08
N VAL A 230 3.80 -20.60 -8.10
CA VAL A 230 3.91 -20.29 -6.66
C VAL A 230 5.29 -19.74 -6.33
N SER A 231 6.35 -20.44 -6.77
CA SER A 231 7.73 -20.04 -6.49
C SER A 231 8.08 -18.70 -7.14
N ARG A 232 7.63 -18.48 -8.40
CA ARG A 232 7.85 -17.22 -9.11
C ARG A 232 7.21 -16.04 -8.38
N LEU A 233 5.93 -16.15 -8.04
CA LEU A 233 5.22 -15.08 -7.34
C LEU A 233 5.80 -14.84 -5.94
N SER A 234 6.14 -15.90 -5.22
CA SER A 234 6.79 -15.78 -3.90
C SER A 234 8.16 -15.09 -3.99
N MET A 235 8.95 -15.35 -5.05
CA MET A 235 10.20 -14.61 -5.30
C MET A 235 9.97 -13.12 -5.56
N SER A 236 8.95 -12.75 -6.34
CA SER A 236 8.59 -11.35 -6.57
C SER A 236 8.15 -10.62 -5.29
N LEU A 237 7.58 -11.35 -4.34
CA LEU A 237 7.09 -10.83 -3.06
C LEU A 237 8.10 -10.97 -1.91
N GLN A 238 9.28 -11.57 -2.13
CA GLN A 238 10.20 -11.95 -1.07
C GLN A 238 10.72 -10.75 -0.24
N ASN A 239 10.77 -9.56 -0.83
CA ASN A 239 11.31 -8.37 -0.17
C ASN A 239 10.26 -7.62 0.66
N ILE A 240 8.97 -7.96 0.51
CA ILE A 240 7.88 -7.29 1.23
C ILE A 240 7.93 -7.70 2.70
N THR A 241 8.19 -6.72 3.57
CA THR A 241 8.19 -6.87 5.03
C THR A 241 7.00 -6.17 5.68
N SER A 242 6.35 -5.25 4.97
CA SER A 242 5.12 -4.58 5.42
C SER A 242 4.06 -4.64 4.32
N PHE A 243 2.88 -5.14 4.65
CA PHE A 243 1.75 -5.21 3.74
C PHE A 243 0.52 -4.57 4.36
N THR A 244 -0.15 -3.73 3.58
CA THR A 244 -1.43 -3.12 3.95
C THR A 244 -2.50 -3.46 2.92
N TYR A 245 -3.58 -4.07 3.39
CA TYR A 245 -4.74 -4.36 2.57
C TYR A 245 -5.92 -3.49 3.01
N VAL A 246 -6.53 -2.80 2.06
CA VAL A 246 -7.72 -1.98 2.25
C VAL A 246 -8.77 -2.43 1.25
N ALA A 247 -9.93 -2.85 1.73
CA ALA A 247 -11.10 -3.11 0.93
C ALA A 247 -12.34 -2.73 1.76
N VAL A 248 -13.41 -2.29 1.12
CA VAL A 248 -14.67 -1.98 1.84
C VAL A 248 -15.66 -3.10 1.57
N PHE A 249 -15.93 -3.89 2.60
CA PHE A 249 -16.78 -5.08 2.63
C PHE A 249 -16.46 -6.11 1.53
N PRO A 250 -15.20 -6.60 1.43
CA PRO A 250 -14.92 -7.74 0.56
C PRO A 250 -15.65 -8.99 1.06
N PHE A 251 -15.98 -9.90 0.14
CA PHE A 251 -16.56 -11.20 0.50
C PHE A 251 -15.53 -12.03 1.29
N TYR A 252 -16.00 -12.85 2.25
CA TYR A 252 -15.12 -13.66 3.11
C TYR A 252 -14.28 -14.65 2.28
N ASN A 253 -14.85 -15.19 1.20
CA ASN A 253 -14.15 -16.11 0.30
C ASN A 253 -13.02 -15.39 -0.47
N HIS A 254 -13.20 -14.11 -0.77
CA HIS A 254 -12.16 -13.27 -1.35
C HIS A 254 -11.09 -12.90 -0.32
N VAL A 255 -11.48 -12.61 0.92
CA VAL A 255 -10.52 -12.42 2.03
C VAL A 255 -9.63 -13.65 2.20
N LYS A 256 -10.18 -14.87 2.00
CA LYS A 256 -9.36 -16.09 2.01
C LYS A 256 -8.30 -16.09 0.90
N LEU A 257 -8.66 -15.71 -0.33
CA LEU A 257 -7.70 -15.58 -1.44
C LEU A 257 -6.61 -14.54 -1.15
N VAL A 258 -6.97 -13.42 -0.51
CA VAL A 258 -6.01 -12.41 -0.06
C VAL A 258 -5.04 -13.02 0.95
N GLN A 259 -5.50 -13.81 1.91
CA GLN A 259 -4.63 -14.46 2.90
C GLN A 259 -3.71 -15.49 2.26
N ASP A 260 -4.21 -16.29 1.33
CA ASP A 260 -3.40 -17.28 0.62
C ASP A 260 -2.26 -16.57 -0.15
N ALA A 261 -2.55 -15.43 -0.76
CA ALA A 261 -1.53 -14.56 -1.37
C ALA A 261 -0.57 -13.94 -0.35
N VAL A 262 -1.05 -13.50 0.81
CA VAL A 262 -0.21 -13.02 1.92
C VAL A 262 0.73 -14.11 2.41
N GLY A 263 0.29 -15.37 2.40
CA GLY A 263 1.12 -16.54 2.72
C GLY A 263 2.35 -16.70 1.80
N LEU A 264 2.36 -16.08 0.62
CA LEU A 264 3.52 -16.04 -0.28
C LEU A 264 4.58 -15.00 0.12
N MET A 265 4.23 -14.03 0.97
CA MET A 265 5.12 -12.97 1.47
C MET A 265 5.96 -13.49 2.65
N LYS A 266 6.94 -14.35 2.37
CA LYS A 266 7.68 -15.11 3.41
C LYS A 266 8.46 -14.27 4.43
N ASN A 267 8.74 -13.00 4.12
CA ASN A 267 9.45 -12.07 5.01
C ASN A 267 8.54 -11.01 5.64
N LEU A 268 7.22 -11.20 5.56
CA LEU A 268 6.26 -10.25 6.12
C LEU A 268 6.38 -10.18 7.65
N GLN A 269 6.60 -8.96 8.14
CA GLN A 269 6.73 -8.62 9.56
C GLN A 269 5.53 -7.82 10.06
N THR A 270 4.96 -6.95 9.22
CA THR A 270 3.81 -6.11 9.56
C THR A 270 2.67 -6.33 8.58
N LEU A 271 1.50 -6.69 9.10
CA LEU A 271 0.25 -6.82 8.34
C LEU A 271 -0.77 -5.81 8.87
N ILE A 272 -1.34 -5.00 7.99
CA ILE A 272 -2.35 -3.99 8.31
C ILE A 272 -3.57 -4.26 7.45
N ILE A 273 -4.75 -4.42 8.08
CA ILE A 273 -5.98 -4.73 7.36
C ILE A 273 -7.09 -3.76 7.75
N ARG A 274 -7.78 -3.26 6.73
CA ARG A 274 -9.08 -2.57 6.82
C ARG A 274 -10.05 -3.24 5.85
N LEU A 275 -11.14 -3.79 6.38
CA LEU A 275 -12.27 -4.35 5.65
C LEU A 275 -13.51 -3.44 5.71
N GLY A 276 -13.56 -2.48 6.65
CA GLY A 276 -14.65 -1.53 6.79
C GLY A 276 -14.45 -0.21 6.03
N PRO A 277 -15.52 0.59 5.88
CA PRO A 277 -15.43 1.95 5.34
C PRO A 277 -14.59 2.85 6.27
N SER A 278 -14.15 4.02 5.80
CA SER A 278 -13.50 5.01 6.68
C SER A 278 -14.55 5.76 7.53
N ARG A 279 -14.16 6.31 8.70
CA ARG A 279 -15.08 6.92 9.69
C ARG A 279 -16.05 7.98 9.16
N ASN A 280 -15.67 8.67 8.09
CA ASN A 280 -16.46 9.74 7.46
C ASN A 280 -16.95 9.35 6.06
N ASP A 281 -16.88 8.08 5.69
CA ASP A 281 -17.36 7.60 4.42
C ASP A 281 -18.86 7.32 4.50
N ARG A 282 -19.61 7.81 3.51
CA ARG A 282 -21.06 7.64 3.41
C ARG A 282 -21.46 6.51 2.46
N ILE A 283 -20.48 5.70 2.03
CA ILE A 283 -20.71 4.63 1.06
C ILE A 283 -21.80 3.65 1.52
N THR A 284 -21.85 3.32 2.81
CA THR A 284 -22.91 2.48 3.39
C THR A 284 -24.29 3.11 3.27
N GLU A 285 -24.44 4.39 3.63
CA GLU A 285 -25.71 5.12 3.53
C GLU A 285 -26.19 5.28 2.07
N ILE A 286 -25.26 5.38 1.13
CA ILE A 286 -25.56 5.53 -0.30
C ILE A 286 -26.05 4.20 -0.88
N GLU A 287 -25.35 3.11 -0.62
CA GLU A 287 -25.66 1.78 -1.16
C GLU A 287 -26.84 1.09 -0.45
N GLN A 288 -27.10 1.39 0.83
CA GLN A 288 -28.29 0.92 1.55
C GLN A 288 -29.64 1.38 0.95
N ARG A 289 -29.60 2.29 -0.04
CA ARG A 289 -30.80 2.66 -0.83
C ARG A 289 -31.19 1.61 -1.87
N GLY A 290 -30.34 0.60 -2.10
CA GLY A 290 -30.60 -0.52 -2.99
C GLY A 290 -31.35 -1.68 -2.34
N SER A 291 -31.22 -2.87 -2.93
CA SER A 291 -31.88 -4.12 -2.49
C SER A 291 -31.03 -5.00 -1.56
N MET A 292 -29.83 -4.53 -1.19
CA MET A 292 -28.92 -5.23 -0.27
C MET A 292 -29.54 -5.42 1.12
N ASP A 293 -29.39 -6.62 1.71
CA ASP A 293 -29.59 -6.80 3.14
C ASP A 293 -28.44 -6.11 3.89
N PRO A 294 -28.72 -5.14 4.77
CA PRO A 294 -27.68 -4.40 5.48
C PRO A 294 -26.83 -5.28 6.40
N SER A 295 -27.26 -6.50 6.74
CA SER A 295 -26.56 -7.43 7.63
C SER A 295 -25.45 -8.20 6.91
N ASP A 296 -25.63 -8.52 5.63
CA ASP A 296 -24.72 -9.39 4.88
C ASP A 296 -23.27 -8.85 4.85
N PRO A 297 -23.01 -7.56 4.53
CA PRO A 297 -21.65 -7.04 4.53
C PRO A 297 -20.96 -7.14 5.89
N TRP A 298 -21.70 -6.96 6.99
CA TRP A 298 -21.13 -7.05 8.34
C TRP A 298 -20.82 -8.50 8.74
N MET A 299 -21.69 -9.46 8.39
CA MET A 299 -21.43 -10.89 8.61
C MET A 299 -20.20 -11.35 7.83
N GLU A 300 -20.06 -10.89 6.59
CA GLU A 300 -18.89 -11.16 5.73
C GLU A 300 -17.61 -10.58 6.33
N LEU A 301 -17.67 -9.35 6.86
CA LEU A 301 -16.55 -8.70 7.56
C LEU A 301 -16.12 -9.47 8.81
N ALA A 302 -17.07 -9.87 9.66
CA ALA A 302 -16.79 -10.64 10.86
C ALA A 302 -16.17 -12.02 10.53
N THR A 303 -16.71 -12.68 9.50
CA THR A 303 -16.17 -13.95 8.99
C THR A 303 -14.77 -13.75 8.41
N GLY A 304 -14.55 -12.69 7.65
CA GLY A 304 -13.24 -12.30 7.13
C GLY A 304 -12.20 -12.11 8.24
N TYR A 305 -12.54 -11.38 9.31
CA TYR A 305 -11.65 -11.21 10.46
C TYR A 305 -11.38 -12.51 11.21
N SER A 306 -12.34 -13.42 11.28
CA SER A 306 -12.14 -14.76 11.86
C SER A 306 -11.10 -15.57 11.07
N LEU A 307 -11.15 -15.51 9.74
CA LEU A 307 -10.12 -16.12 8.89
C LEU A 307 -8.76 -15.43 9.07
N ILE A 308 -8.74 -14.09 9.17
CA ILE A 308 -7.51 -13.31 9.34
C ILE A 308 -6.82 -13.69 10.65
N ALA A 309 -7.59 -13.84 11.72
CA ALA A 309 -7.09 -14.23 13.04
C ALA A 309 -6.27 -15.54 12.95
N HIS A 310 -6.80 -16.51 12.20
CA HIS A 310 -6.18 -17.82 12.03
C HIS A 310 -4.84 -17.70 11.30
N ASP A 311 -4.85 -17.02 10.17
CA ASP A 311 -3.67 -16.91 9.31
C ASP A 311 -2.61 -15.98 9.93
N VAL A 312 -3.00 -14.98 10.73
CA VAL A 312 -2.08 -14.15 11.53
C VAL A 312 -1.42 -14.99 12.63
N ARG A 313 -2.19 -15.82 13.35
CA ARG A 313 -1.63 -16.71 14.38
C ARG A 313 -0.59 -17.65 13.76
N ASP A 314 -0.93 -18.28 12.65
CA ASP A 314 -0.07 -19.25 11.97
C ASP A 314 1.16 -18.57 11.34
N SER A 315 0.97 -17.42 10.68
CA SER A 315 2.07 -16.60 10.13
C SER A 315 2.99 -16.04 11.21
N GLY A 316 2.46 -15.78 12.40
CA GLY A 316 3.27 -15.49 13.56
C GLY A 316 4.12 -16.69 13.95
N ASN A 317 3.48 -17.85 14.16
CA ASN A 317 4.11 -19.05 14.70
C ASN A 317 5.14 -19.70 13.77
N MET A 318 4.85 -19.75 12.48
CA MET A 318 5.67 -20.42 11.46
C MET A 318 6.45 -19.44 10.57
N GLY A 319 6.05 -18.16 10.58
CA GLY A 319 6.64 -17.12 9.74
C GLY A 319 7.39 -16.05 10.52
N ARG A 320 7.46 -14.86 9.93
CA ARG A 320 8.16 -13.68 10.50
C ARG A 320 7.20 -12.57 10.92
N LEU A 321 5.90 -12.85 10.98
CA LEU A 321 4.91 -11.84 11.31
C LEU A 321 5.03 -11.47 12.79
N GLU A 322 5.29 -10.20 13.05
CA GLU A 322 5.54 -9.65 14.39
C GLU A 322 4.48 -8.63 14.79
N LYS A 323 3.83 -7.99 13.81
CA LYS A 323 2.84 -6.94 14.05
C LYS A 323 1.63 -7.13 13.16
N PHE A 324 0.45 -7.14 13.77
CA PHE A 324 -0.84 -7.11 13.08
C PHE A 324 -1.65 -5.89 13.53
N ILE A 325 -2.28 -5.19 12.59
CA ILE A 325 -3.16 -4.05 12.88
C ILE A 325 -4.51 -4.27 12.20
N ALA A 326 -5.58 -4.31 12.99
CA ALA A 326 -6.96 -4.27 12.50
C ALA A 326 -7.46 -2.83 12.56
N CYS A 327 -7.43 -2.12 11.43
CA CYS A 327 -7.83 -0.72 11.38
C CYS A 327 -9.32 -0.49 11.70
N ASP A 328 -10.15 -1.51 11.56
CA ASP A 328 -11.58 -1.41 11.87
C ASP A 328 -11.87 -1.39 13.38
N TYR A 329 -10.87 -1.63 14.22
CA TYR A 329 -10.96 -1.50 15.68
C TYR A 329 -11.21 -0.04 16.14
N GLU A 330 -10.91 0.92 15.27
CA GLU A 330 -11.24 2.35 15.48
C GLU A 330 -12.76 2.59 15.52
N PHE A 331 -13.58 1.69 14.98
CA PHE A 331 -15.03 1.78 15.02
C PHE A 331 -15.58 1.19 16.31
N ASP A 332 -16.14 2.05 17.17
CA ASP A 332 -16.70 1.65 18.46
C ASP A 332 -17.76 0.54 18.32
N ALA A 333 -18.55 0.56 17.24
CA ALA A 333 -19.58 -0.44 16.95
C ALA A 333 -18.99 -1.84 16.66
N LEU A 334 -17.82 -1.92 16.04
CA LEU A 334 -17.15 -3.19 15.71
C LEU A 334 -16.21 -3.66 16.80
N ARG A 335 -15.79 -2.77 17.70
CA ARG A 335 -14.75 -3.06 18.69
C ARG A 335 -15.06 -4.30 19.53
N ALA A 336 -16.29 -4.43 20.02
CA ALA A 336 -16.68 -5.56 20.87
C ALA A 336 -16.59 -6.89 20.13
N GLU A 337 -17.12 -6.94 18.90
CA GLU A 337 -17.10 -8.13 18.06
C GLU A 337 -15.67 -8.50 17.63
N LEU A 338 -14.88 -7.54 17.16
CA LEU A 338 -13.49 -7.75 16.78
C LEU A 338 -12.62 -8.18 17.96
N SER A 339 -12.89 -7.66 19.16
CA SER A 339 -12.18 -8.09 20.38
C SER A 339 -12.46 -9.56 20.68
N SER A 340 -13.71 -10.01 20.52
CA SER A 340 -14.05 -11.43 20.70
C SER A 340 -13.39 -12.30 19.63
N ILE A 341 -13.48 -11.92 18.36
CA ILE A 341 -12.94 -12.71 17.23
C ILE A 341 -11.41 -12.81 17.30
N LEU A 342 -10.73 -11.67 17.48
CA LEU A 342 -9.27 -11.59 17.43
C LEU A 342 -8.61 -11.93 18.77
N GLY A 343 -9.20 -11.50 19.89
CA GLY A 343 -8.65 -11.70 21.23
C GLY A 343 -8.47 -13.17 21.56
N ASP A 344 -9.56 -13.95 21.49
CA ASP A 344 -9.54 -15.37 21.86
C ASP A 344 -8.47 -16.16 21.07
N MET A 345 -8.33 -15.85 19.77
CA MET A 345 -7.43 -16.59 18.90
C MET A 345 -5.97 -16.14 18.98
N LEU A 346 -5.72 -14.82 19.05
CA LEU A 346 -4.37 -14.27 19.02
C LEU A 346 -3.70 -14.29 20.40
N GLU A 347 -4.46 -14.13 21.49
CA GLU A 347 -3.91 -14.22 22.85
C GLU A 347 -3.35 -15.61 23.15
N GLN A 348 -4.08 -16.67 22.73
CA GLN A 348 -3.59 -18.06 22.79
C GLN A 348 -2.33 -18.27 21.94
N GLY A 349 -2.15 -17.47 20.88
CA GLY A 349 -1.00 -17.50 19.99
C GLY A 349 0.22 -16.70 20.48
N GLY A 350 0.21 -16.17 21.71
CA GLY A 350 1.33 -15.40 22.26
C GLY A 350 1.42 -13.96 21.74
N TRP A 351 0.33 -13.42 21.21
CA TRP A 351 0.23 -12.01 20.82
C TRP A 351 -0.20 -11.14 22.01
N ALA A 352 0.32 -9.93 22.09
CA ALA A 352 -0.07 -8.90 23.04
C ALA A 352 -0.88 -7.83 22.31
N HIS A 353 -2.07 -7.49 22.82
CA HIS A 353 -2.92 -6.43 22.29
C HIS A 353 -2.64 -5.09 22.99
N ASP A 354 -2.72 -3.98 22.25
CA ASP A 354 -2.49 -2.62 22.76
C ASP A 354 -3.79 -1.85 23.12
N ASP A 355 -4.92 -2.54 23.19
CA ASP A 355 -6.27 -1.97 23.36
C ASP A 355 -6.72 -1.01 22.24
N ASN A 356 -5.92 -0.84 21.18
CA ASN A 356 -6.15 0.09 20.09
C ASN A 356 -6.03 -0.58 18.70
N GLY A 357 -6.31 -1.88 18.65
CA GLY A 357 -6.37 -2.66 17.41
C GLY A 357 -5.01 -3.09 16.86
N THR A 358 -3.94 -3.03 17.66
CA THR A 358 -2.63 -3.58 17.30
C THR A 358 -2.31 -4.79 18.16
N TRP A 359 -1.84 -5.85 17.50
CA TRP A 359 -1.30 -7.04 18.13
C TRP A 359 0.20 -7.14 17.81
N ILE A 360 1.01 -7.29 18.85
CA ILE A 360 2.47 -7.46 18.75
C ILE A 360 2.84 -8.85 19.27
N LYS A 361 3.59 -9.61 18.48
CA LYS A 361 4.03 -10.94 18.88
C LYS A 361 5.06 -10.83 20.01
N LYS A 362 4.82 -11.53 21.12
CA LYS A 362 5.78 -11.56 22.23
C LYS A 362 7.07 -12.27 21.79
N PRO A 363 8.26 -11.75 22.14
CA PRO A 363 9.50 -12.45 21.87
C PRO A 363 9.49 -13.79 22.62
N VAL A 364 9.83 -14.87 21.94
CA VAL A 364 10.01 -16.17 22.57
C VAL A 364 11.17 -16.01 23.56
N LYS A 365 10.88 -16.09 24.87
CA LYS A 365 11.93 -16.16 25.89
C LYS A 365 12.70 -17.45 25.64
N THR A 366 13.91 -17.35 25.08
CA THR A 366 14.87 -18.44 25.11
C THR A 366 15.16 -18.75 26.57
N VAL A 367 14.66 -19.89 27.05
CA VAL A 367 15.07 -20.44 28.34
C VAL A 367 16.53 -20.82 28.18
N THR A 368 17.43 -19.96 28.63
CA THR A 368 18.82 -20.36 28.90
C THR A 368 18.77 -21.33 30.08
N CYS A 369 18.96 -22.62 29.79
CA CYS A 369 19.29 -23.62 30.79
C CYS A 369 20.71 -23.34 31.32
N GLU A 370 20.86 -22.37 32.22
CA GLU A 370 22.04 -22.19 33.04
C GLU A 370 21.58 -21.86 34.47
N ASP A 371 21.44 -22.93 35.26
CA ASP A 371 22.12 -23.10 36.56
C ASP A 371 21.36 -24.13 37.39
N ASN A 372 21.77 -25.39 37.24
CA ASN A 372 21.52 -26.42 38.23
C ASN A 372 22.83 -27.14 38.53
N SER A 373 23.75 -26.43 39.17
CA SER A 373 24.92 -27.03 39.81
C SER A 373 25.49 -26.11 40.88
N LEU A 374 25.21 -26.44 42.15
CA LEU A 374 26.11 -26.45 43.31
C LEU A 374 25.37 -26.10 44.61
N ALA A 375 24.80 -27.12 45.25
CA ALA A 375 24.66 -27.14 46.70
C ALA A 375 25.09 -28.53 47.19
N ARG A 376 26.38 -28.66 47.51
CA ARG A 376 26.90 -29.79 48.27
C ARG A 376 27.83 -29.26 49.37
N VAL A 377 27.47 -29.62 50.61
CA VAL A 377 28.27 -29.72 51.85
C VAL A 377 28.73 -28.36 52.42
N GLU A 378 28.64 -28.00 53.71
CA GLU A 378 28.78 -28.70 55.00
C GLU A 378 27.96 -27.97 56.10
N ASP A 379 27.38 -28.68 57.09
CA ASP A 379 27.96 -28.72 58.46
C ASP A 379 27.11 -29.48 59.50
N ALA A 380 27.85 -30.32 60.25
CA ALA A 380 27.74 -30.69 61.68
C ALA A 380 26.45 -31.27 62.29
N ALA A 381 26.46 -32.59 62.59
CA ALA A 381 26.69 -33.14 63.94
C ALA A 381 26.57 -34.68 63.94
#